data_AF-A0A497GLQ6-F1
#
_entry.id   AF-A0A497GLQ6-F1
#
_cell.length_a   1.000
_cell.length_b   1.000
_cell.length_c   1.000
_cell.angle_alpha   90.00
_cell.angle_beta   90.00
_cell.angle_gamma   90.00
#
_symmetry.space_group_name_H-M   'P 1'
#
loop_
_entity.id
_entity.type
_entity.pdbx_description
1 polymer ?
#
loop_
_entity_poly.entity_id
_entity_poly.type
_entity_poly.pdbx_seq_one_letter_code
_entity_poly.pdbx_strand_id
1 'polypeptide(L)'
;MLVEKPPITESELRRLLQFALSEAAREGMSIPDVIAIFVVSKGSLEKAKDLGEISDEYFVYRETPVDTIIICGDIHTNVFVLEFLKAVYSALLYRTALIIDMRRAEEWARARFIKALSYMVS
;
A
#
# COMPACT_ATOMS: atom_id res chain seq x y z
N MET A 1 0.35 28.49 -0.46
CA MET A 1 1.35 27.60 0.15
C MET A 1 0.67 26.26 0.38
N LEU A 2 1.05 25.24 -0.37
CA LEU A 2 0.65 23.87 -0.04
C LEU A 2 1.24 23.59 1.33
N VAL A 3 0.38 23.41 2.34
CA VAL A 3 0.80 22.97 3.66
C VAL A 3 1.44 21.61 3.44
N GLU A 4 2.78 21.54 3.51
CA GLU A 4 3.51 20.29 3.58
C GLU A 4 3.00 19.58 4.83
N LYS A 5 2.03 18.68 4.64
CA LYS A 5 1.67 17.75 5.69
C LYS A 5 2.93 16.95 5.99
N PRO A 6 3.24 16.72 7.28
CA PRO A 6 4.43 15.97 7.64
C PRO A 6 4.41 14.61 6.92
N PRO A 7 5.57 14.13 6.45
CA PRO A 7 5.67 12.80 5.87
C PRO A 7 5.22 11.76 6.89
N ILE A 8 4.65 10.66 6.39
CA ILE A 8 4.31 9.52 7.25
C ILE A 8 5.56 9.03 7.96
N THR A 9 5.45 8.89 9.27
CA THR A 9 6.50 8.35 10.11
C THR A 9 6.59 6.84 9.94
N GLU A 10 7.73 6.26 10.30
CA GLU A 10 7.92 4.80 10.25
C GLU A 10 6.90 4.06 11.14
N SER A 11 6.57 4.61 12.31
CA SER A 11 5.59 4.03 13.22
C SER A 11 4.19 4.02 12.63
N GLU A 12 3.77 5.10 11.96
CA GLU A 12 2.49 5.18 11.26
C GLU A 12 2.42 4.17 10.10
N LEU A 13 3.51 4.05 9.33
CA LEU A 13 3.60 3.05 8.26
C LEU A 13 3.46 1.62 8.79
N ARG A 14 4.15 1.30 9.90
CA ARG A 14 4.04 -0.01 10.57
C ARG A 14 2.62 -0.28 11.06
N ARG A 15 1.95 0.71 11.64
CA ARG A 15 0.56 0.62 12.09
C ARG A 15 -0.41 0.39 10.93
N LEU A 16 -0.23 1.11 9.82
CA LEU A 16 -1.01 0.90 8.59
C LEU A 16 -0.84 -0.50 8.03
N LEU A 17 0.41 -1.00 7.96
CA LEU A 17 0.68 -2.36 7.50
C LEU A 17 -0.02 -3.38 8.40
N GLN A 18 0.17 -3.29 9.72
CA GLN A 18 -0.49 -4.19 10.68
C GLN A 18 -2.01 -4.16 10.56
N PHE A 19 -2.59 -2.97 10.40
CA PHE A 19 -4.01 -2.80 10.16
C PHE A 19 -4.45 -3.50 8.87
N ALA A 20 -3.76 -3.25 7.75
CA ALA A 20 -4.11 -3.81 6.45
C ALA A 20 -4.05 -5.34 6.46
N LEU A 21 -2.98 -5.92 7.02
CA LEU A 21 -2.83 -7.37 7.12
C LEU A 21 -3.87 -8.00 8.05
N SER A 22 -4.19 -7.34 9.17
CA SER A 22 -5.22 -7.83 10.10
C SER A 22 -6.61 -7.83 9.45
N GLU A 23 -6.95 -6.80 8.69
CA GLU A 23 -8.22 -6.71 7.97
C GLU A 23 -8.30 -7.71 6.82
N ALA A 24 -7.21 -7.91 6.07
CA ALA A 24 -7.16 -8.90 5.00
C ALA A 24 -7.24 -10.34 5.53
N ALA A 25 -6.58 -10.64 6.66
CA ALA A 25 -6.67 -11.94 7.32
C ALA A 25 -8.11 -12.24 7.80
N ARG A 26 -8.84 -11.23 8.30
CA ARG A 26 -10.26 -11.37 8.66
C ARG A 26 -11.15 -11.70 7.46
N GLU A 27 -10.76 -11.32 6.25
CA GLU A 27 -11.45 -11.65 5.00
C GLU A 27 -10.97 -12.99 4.39
N GLY A 28 -10.08 -13.72 5.06
CA GLY A 28 -9.59 -15.02 4.61
C GLY A 28 -8.50 -14.96 3.53
N MET A 29 -7.81 -13.81 3.38
CA MET A 29 -6.68 -13.71 2.46
C MET A 29 -5.43 -14.44 2.97
N SER A 30 -4.64 -14.95 2.03
CA SER A 30 -3.32 -15.49 2.33
C SER A 30 -2.35 -14.34 2.60
N ILE A 31 -1.81 -14.30 3.82
CA ILE A 31 -0.84 -13.27 4.22
C ILE A 31 0.58 -13.77 3.93
N PRO A 32 1.42 -12.99 3.24
CA PRO A 32 2.82 -13.33 3.02
C PRO A 32 3.61 -13.34 4.32
N ASP A 33 4.62 -14.21 4.39
CA ASP A 33 5.57 -14.23 5.51
C ASP A 33 6.42 -12.94 5.56
N VAL A 34 6.73 -12.38 4.38
CA VAL A 34 7.57 -11.19 4.25
C VAL A 34 6.99 -10.26 3.20
N ILE A 35 6.70 -9.02 3.63
CA ILE A 35 6.39 -7.89 2.75
C ILE A 35 7.44 -6.81 2.99
N ALA A 36 8.14 -6.42 1.93
CA ALA A 36 9.04 -5.27 1.94
C ALA A 36 8.30 -4.03 1.41
N ILE A 37 8.41 -2.91 2.13
CA ILE A 37 7.77 -1.66 1.73
C ILE A 37 8.82 -0.57 1.59
N PHE A 38 8.91 0.00 0.39
CA PHE A 38 9.82 1.09 0.06
C PHE A 38 9.03 2.35 -0.22
N VAL A 39 9.23 3.38 0.58
CA VAL A 39 8.66 4.71 0.32
C VAL A 39 9.72 5.54 -0.39
N VAL A 40 9.46 5.94 -1.64
CA VAL A 40 10.42 6.62 -2.51
C VAL A 40 9.85 7.91 -3.09
N SER A 41 10.69 8.81 -3.60
CA SER A 41 10.23 10.01 -4.31
C SER A 41 9.59 9.65 -5.65
N LYS A 42 8.74 10.52 -6.21
CA LYS A 42 8.13 10.32 -7.54
C LYS A 42 9.14 10.01 -8.63
N GLY A 43 10.25 10.75 -8.68
CA GLY A 43 11.31 10.51 -9.67
C GLY A 43 12.01 9.16 -9.51
N SER A 44 12.03 8.59 -8.30
CA SER A 44 12.55 7.24 -8.04
C SER A 44 11.51 6.16 -8.36
N LEU A 45 10.24 6.44 -8.11
CA LEU A 45 9.13 5.55 -8.45
C LEU A 45 9.01 5.34 -9.97
N GLU A 46 9.13 6.38 -10.77
CA GLU A 46 9.08 6.26 -12.24
C GLU A 46 10.18 5.34 -12.78
N LYS A 47 11.39 5.42 -12.24
CA LYS A 47 12.50 4.50 -12.59
C LYS A 47 12.23 3.06 -12.17
N ALA A 48 11.34 2.87 -11.21
CA ALA A 48 11.01 1.55 -10.69
C ALA A 48 9.89 0.87 -11.50
N LYS A 49 9.23 1.54 -12.46
CA LYS A 49 8.13 0.97 -13.28
C LYS A 49 8.59 0.13 -14.49
N ASP A 50 9.90 0.01 -14.71
CA ASP A 50 10.46 -0.55 -15.94
C ASP A 50 10.60 -2.10 -15.97
N LEU A 51 10.05 -2.87 -15.02
CA LEU A 51 10.22 -4.35 -15.01
C LEU A 51 8.99 -5.14 -14.52
N GLY A 52 8.26 -5.80 -15.44
CA GLY A 52 7.47 -7.03 -15.20
C GLY A 52 6.62 -7.09 -13.91
N GLU A 53 5.82 -6.06 -13.64
CA GLU A 53 5.23 -5.80 -12.32
C GLU A 53 3.77 -5.33 -12.38
N ILE A 54 3.09 -5.38 -11.22
CA ILE A 54 1.77 -4.76 -11.06
C ILE A 54 1.99 -3.30 -10.67
N SER A 55 1.52 -2.36 -11.48
CA SER A 55 1.74 -0.93 -11.25
C SER A 55 0.45 -0.12 -11.25
N ASP A 56 0.42 0.91 -10.42
CA ASP A 56 -0.55 2.01 -10.45
C ASP A 56 0.21 3.35 -10.60
N GLU A 57 -0.51 4.47 -10.59
CA GLU A 57 0.08 5.81 -10.60
C GLU A 57 1.00 6.03 -9.39
N TYR A 58 0.66 5.48 -8.23
CA TYR A 58 1.32 5.77 -6.95
C TYR A 58 2.17 4.63 -6.37
N PHE A 59 2.06 3.41 -6.91
CA PHE A 59 2.81 2.28 -6.38
C PHE A 59 3.15 1.23 -7.43
N VAL A 60 4.06 0.35 -7.05
CA VAL A 60 4.54 -0.79 -7.83
C VAL A 60 4.64 -2.00 -6.92
N TYR A 61 4.19 -3.16 -7.39
CA TYR A 61 4.32 -4.44 -6.71
C TYR A 61 5.15 -5.43 -7.53
N ARG A 62 6.16 -6.01 -6.88
CA ARG A 62 6.99 -7.10 -7.42
C ARG A 62 6.93 -8.34 -6.54
N GLU A 63 6.74 -9.46 -7.21
CA GLU A 63 6.86 -10.79 -6.62
C GLU A 63 8.26 -11.36 -6.91
N THR A 64 9.32 -10.94 -6.19
CA THR A 64 10.59 -11.70 -6.05
C THR A 64 11.70 -10.95 -5.30
N PRO A 65 12.47 -11.60 -4.39
CA PRO A 65 12.21 -12.88 -3.72
C PRO A 65 11.19 -12.77 -2.56
N VAL A 66 10.74 -11.55 -2.26
CA VAL A 66 9.71 -11.21 -1.27
C VAL A 66 8.69 -10.27 -1.90
N ASP A 67 7.47 -10.25 -1.36
CA ASP A 67 6.45 -9.31 -1.83
C ASP A 67 6.90 -7.89 -1.57
N THR A 68 7.21 -7.15 -2.63
CA THR A 68 7.80 -5.83 -2.54
C THR A 68 6.82 -4.78 -3.04
N ILE A 69 6.43 -3.86 -2.17
CA ILE A 69 5.60 -2.70 -2.50
C ILE A 69 6.47 -1.46 -2.48
N ILE A 70 6.58 -0.78 -3.62
CA ILE A 70 7.26 0.50 -3.75
C ILE A 70 6.17 1.58 -3.90
N ILE A 71 6.13 2.58 -3.03
CA ILE A 71 5.10 3.62 -3.00
C ILE A 71 5.70 5.03 -3.03
N CYS A 72 4.99 5.96 -3.66
CA CYS A 72 5.33 7.38 -3.69
C CYS A 72 5.18 8.03 -2.31
N GLY A 73 6.24 8.62 -1.77
CA GLY A 73 6.25 9.28 -0.46
C GLY A 73 5.94 10.79 -0.47
N ASP A 74 5.95 11.42 -1.63
CA ASP A 74 5.70 12.86 -1.82
C ASP A 74 4.22 13.20 -2.08
N ILE A 75 3.31 12.25 -1.80
CA ILE A 75 1.86 12.45 -1.85
C ILE A 75 1.30 12.82 -0.47
N HIS A 76 0.19 13.55 -0.45
CA HIS A 76 -0.47 13.95 0.80
C HIS A 76 -0.85 12.74 1.67
N THR A 77 -0.68 12.83 2.99
CA THR A 77 -0.95 11.75 3.97
C THR A 77 -2.26 11.00 3.72
N ASN A 78 -3.37 11.72 3.46
CA ASN A 78 -4.66 11.09 3.23
C ASN A 78 -4.66 10.25 1.94
N VAL A 79 -4.05 10.76 0.88
CA VAL A 79 -3.91 10.03 -0.39
C VAL A 79 -2.96 8.86 -0.19
N PHE A 80 -1.84 9.06 0.52
CA PHE A 80 -0.91 8.00 0.86
C PHE A 80 -1.60 6.83 1.55
N VAL A 81 -2.39 7.09 2.59
CA VAL A 81 -3.06 6.03 3.34
C VAL A 81 -4.01 5.23 2.45
N LEU A 82 -4.77 5.91 1.58
CA LEU A 82 -5.68 5.24 0.67
C LEU A 82 -4.92 4.37 -0.34
N GLU A 83 -3.90 4.94 -1.00
CA GLU A 83 -3.09 4.24 -1.98
C GLU A 83 -2.27 3.10 -1.36
N PHE A 84 -1.81 3.27 -0.12
CA PHE A 84 -1.15 2.22 0.65
C PHE A 84 -2.07 1.04 0.90
N LEU A 85 -3.29 1.29 1.37
CA LEU A 85 -4.28 0.24 1.61
C LEU A 85 -4.64 -0.50 0.32
N LYS A 86 -4.85 0.25 -0.77
CA LYS A 86 -5.10 -0.28 -2.11
C LYS A 86 -3.94 -1.15 -2.59
N ALA A 87 -2.70 -0.67 -2.46
CA ALA A 87 -1.49 -1.40 -2.85
C ALA A 87 -1.34 -2.72 -2.12
N VAL A 88 -1.46 -2.70 -0.78
CA VAL A 88 -1.37 -3.91 0.04
C VAL A 88 -2.46 -4.90 -0.35
N TYR A 89 -3.72 -4.46 -0.49
CA TYR A 89 -4.81 -5.36 -0.83
C TYR A 89 -4.69 -5.95 -2.24
N SER A 90 -4.28 -5.15 -3.24
CA SER A 90 -4.00 -5.64 -4.59
C SER A 90 -2.92 -6.72 -4.59
N ALA A 91 -1.84 -6.53 -3.83
CA ALA A 91 -0.77 -7.52 -3.70
C ALA A 91 -1.27 -8.82 -3.03
N LEU A 92 -2.06 -8.71 -1.95
CA LEU A 92 -2.64 -9.87 -1.27
C LEU A 92 -3.66 -10.62 -2.13
N LEU A 93 -4.50 -9.90 -2.88
CA LEU A 93 -5.43 -10.47 -3.84
C LEU A 93 -4.71 -11.24 -4.93
N TYR A 94 -3.66 -10.64 -5.51
CA TYR A 94 -2.85 -11.29 -6.52
C TYR A 94 -2.23 -12.57 -5.97
N ARG A 95 -1.66 -12.54 -4.75
CA ARG A 95 -1.09 -13.75 -4.13
C ARG A 95 -2.12 -14.82 -3.80
N THR A 96 -3.31 -14.42 -3.35
CA THR A 96 -4.36 -15.36 -2.91
C THR A 96 -5.09 -15.99 -4.10
N ALA A 97 -5.37 -15.21 -5.13
CA ALA A 97 -6.29 -15.59 -6.21
C ALA A 97 -5.67 -15.52 -7.61
N LEU A 98 -4.43 -15.06 -7.74
CA LEU A 98 -3.75 -14.79 -9.03
C LEU A 98 -4.52 -13.81 -9.92
N ILE A 99 -5.24 -12.87 -9.30
CA ILE A 99 -6.09 -11.88 -9.97
C ILE A 99 -5.63 -10.46 -9.59
N ILE A 100 -5.52 -9.61 -10.60
CA ILE A 100 -5.30 -8.17 -10.43
C ILE A 100 -6.64 -7.45 -10.60
N ASP A 101 -7.21 -6.96 -9.48
CA ASP A 101 -8.46 -6.19 -9.48
C ASP A 101 -8.29 -4.89 -8.68
N MET A 102 -7.88 -3.85 -9.39
CA MET A 102 -7.62 -2.53 -8.81
C MET A 102 -8.89 -1.84 -8.32
N ARG A 103 -10.04 -2.12 -8.94
CA ARG A 103 -11.32 -1.56 -8.52
C ARG A 103 -11.73 -2.12 -7.17
N ARG A 104 -11.66 -3.45 -7.01
CA ARG A 104 -11.96 -4.10 -5.74
C ARG A 104 -11.01 -3.64 -4.63
N ALA A 105 -9.73 -3.44 -4.93
CA ALA A 105 -8.78 -2.89 -3.98
C ALA A 105 -9.10 -1.46 -3.57
N GLU A 106 -9.54 -0.61 -4.50
CA GLU A 106 -9.97 0.74 -4.19
C GLU A 106 -11.24 0.75 -3.31
N GLU A 107 -12.25 -0.05 -3.65
CA GLU A 107 -13.47 -0.20 -2.85
C GLU A 107 -13.14 -0.66 -1.42
N TRP A 108 -12.26 -1.64 -1.29
CA TRP A 108 -11.78 -2.15 -0.01
C TRP A 108 -11.06 -1.07 0.80
N ALA A 109 -10.15 -0.32 0.18
CA ALA A 109 -9.40 0.74 0.81
C ALA A 109 -10.32 1.88 1.29
N ARG A 110 -11.28 2.30 0.46
CA ARG A 110 -12.28 3.32 0.80
C ARG A 110 -13.11 2.92 2.02
N ALA A 111 -13.56 1.66 2.07
CA ALA A 111 -14.37 1.15 3.18
C ALA A 111 -13.62 1.18 4.53
N ARG A 112 -12.28 1.14 4.52
CA ARG A 112 -11.43 1.04 5.71
C ARG A 112 -10.65 2.30 6.04
N PHE A 113 -10.66 3.28 5.14
CA PHE A 113 -9.83 4.47 5.19
C PHE A 113 -9.87 5.22 6.52
N ILE A 114 -11.07 5.56 7.00
CA ILE A 114 -11.25 6.31 8.27
C ILE A 114 -10.71 5.53 9.47
N LYS A 115 -10.91 4.21 9.48
CA LYS A 115 -10.41 3.33 10.53
C LYS A 115 -8.88 3.20 10.49
N ALA A 116 -8.28 3.19 9.30
CA ALA A 116 -6.83 3.20 9.16
C ALA A 116 -6.21 4.50 9.68
N LEU A 117 -6.81 5.64 9.34
CA LEU A 117 -6.36 6.96 9.82
C LEU A 117 -6.38 7.05 11.35
N SER A 118 -7.41 6.53 12.02
CA SER A 118 -7.47 6.58 13.50
C SER A 118 -6.37 5.73 14.16
N TYR A 119 -5.96 4.63 13.52
CA TYR A 119 -4.87 3.77 14.00
C TYR A 119 -3.48 4.40 13.86
N MET A 120 -3.31 5.40 13.00
CA MET A 120 -2.02 6.08 12.83
C MET A 120 -1.74 7.11 13.92
N VAL A 121 -2.77 7.85 14.32
CA VAL A 121 -2.68 8.98 15.28
C VAL A 121 -2.62 8.50 16.74
N SER A 122 -2.93 7.22 16.98
CA SER A 122 -3.07 6.60 18.32
C SER A 122 -1.82 5.81 18.69
#